data_AF-A0A1J5QAW5-F1
#
_entry.id   AF-A0A1J5QAW5-F1
#
_cell.length_a   1.000
_cell.length_b   1.000
_cell.length_c   1.000
_cell.angle_alpha   90.00
_cell.angle_beta   90.00
_cell.angle_gamma   90.00
#
_symmetry.space_group_name_H-M   'P 1'
#
loop_
_entity.id
_entity.type
_entity.pdbx_description
1 polymer ?
#
loop_
_entity_poly.entity_id
_entity_poly.type
_entity_poly.pdbx_seq_one_letter_code
_entity_poly.pdbx_strand_id
1 'polypeptide(L)'
;MNPHFKFKTSLVIVALLSFSAAQGATISKADYKTEKARISASYKADKLACASFSANAKDVCMEEAKAKEKVAHAELKFSHSGKASDQTKVLKAKAKSSYEVAKEKCKVKAGNDKDVCVKEAKAIETAALADANLGKQIDKAKKDAAADINDANYKVALEKCDALAGQPKDSCVAAAKTLFAK
;
A
#
# COMPACT_ATOMS: atom_id res chain seq x y z
N MET A 1 -1.00 -28.97 53.64
CA MET A 1 0.45 -29.20 53.76
C MET A 1 1.06 -29.23 52.38
N ASN A 2 2.03 -28.35 52.19
CA ASN A 2 2.89 -28.19 51.01
C ASN A 2 3.97 -29.31 51.01
N PRO A 3 4.67 -29.60 49.89
CA PRO A 3 5.72 -28.67 49.49
C PRO A 3 5.84 -28.38 47.99
N HIS A 4 6.10 -27.09 47.77
CA HIS A 4 6.75 -26.54 46.59
C HIS A 4 8.05 -27.25 46.27
N PHE A 5 8.25 -27.53 44.99
CA PHE A 5 9.58 -27.75 44.45
C PHE A 5 10.00 -26.50 43.65
N LYS A 6 10.97 -25.77 44.21
CA LYS A 6 11.59 -24.59 43.61
C LYS A 6 12.82 -25.05 42.81
N PHE A 7 12.82 -24.84 41.50
CA PHE A 7 14.07 -24.78 40.72
C PHE A 7 14.31 -23.34 40.24
N LYS A 8 15.30 -22.71 40.86
CA LYS A 8 16.00 -21.53 40.34
C LYS A 8 17.13 -22.05 39.45
N THR A 9 17.22 -21.62 38.20
CA THR A 9 18.34 -20.81 37.65
C THR A 9 18.26 -20.74 36.12
N SER A 10 18.07 -19.50 35.67
CA SER A 10 18.50 -18.89 34.41
C SER A 10 19.53 -19.65 33.56
N LEU A 11 19.17 -19.93 32.31
CA LEU A 11 20.10 -19.94 31.18
C LEU A 11 19.49 -19.05 30.09
N VAL A 12 20.00 -17.82 29.98
CA VAL A 12 19.63 -16.87 28.93
C VAL A 12 20.26 -17.35 27.62
N ILE A 13 19.44 -17.91 26.72
CA ILE A 13 19.81 -18.09 25.31
C ILE A 13 19.48 -16.77 24.62
N VAL A 14 20.51 -15.96 24.37
CA VAL A 14 20.42 -14.84 23.41
C VAL A 14 20.28 -15.47 22.03
N ALA A 15 19.03 -15.71 21.61
CA ALA A 15 18.73 -15.95 20.21
C ALA A 15 18.99 -14.62 19.49
N LEU A 16 20.11 -14.55 18.77
CA LEU A 16 20.32 -13.54 17.72
C LEU A 16 19.10 -13.60 16.80
N LEU A 17 18.23 -12.60 16.92
CA LEU A 17 17.25 -12.30 15.90
C LEU A 17 18.05 -11.86 14.67
N SER A 18 18.39 -12.83 13.82
CA SER A 18 18.68 -12.58 12.42
C SER A 18 17.45 -11.86 11.88
N PHE A 19 17.55 -10.53 11.78
CA PHE A 19 16.59 -9.71 11.09
C PHE A 19 16.72 -10.08 9.62
N SER A 20 16.00 -11.12 9.21
CA SER A 20 15.77 -11.39 7.80
C SER A 20 15.10 -10.14 7.27
N ALA A 21 15.86 -9.25 6.65
CA ALA A 21 15.30 -8.19 5.84
C ALA A 21 14.41 -8.91 4.83
N ALA A 22 13.10 -8.91 5.04
CA ALA A 22 12.15 -9.38 4.06
C ALA A 22 12.34 -8.45 2.86
N GLN A 23 13.20 -8.87 1.92
CA GLN A 23 13.37 -8.19 0.67
C GLN A 23 12.01 -8.28 -0.01
N GLY A 24 11.33 -7.15 -0.13
CA GLY A 24 10.08 -7.02 -0.88
C GLY A 24 10.36 -7.32 -2.34
N ALA A 25 10.49 -8.60 -2.68
CA ALA A 25 10.70 -9.07 -4.03
C ALA A 25 9.41 -8.78 -4.81
N THR A 26 9.50 -7.88 -5.78
CA THR A 26 8.39 -7.68 -6.72
C THR A 26 8.27 -8.92 -7.60
N ILE A 27 7.05 -9.35 -7.91
CA ILE A 27 6.83 -10.56 -8.72
C ILE A 27 7.37 -10.40 -10.15
N SER A 28 7.76 -11.50 -10.79
CA SER A 28 8.28 -11.46 -12.15
C SER A 28 7.20 -11.11 -13.18
N LYS A 29 7.59 -10.71 -14.40
CA LYS A 29 6.63 -10.50 -15.50
C LYS A 29 5.88 -11.78 -15.89
N ALA A 30 6.54 -12.93 -15.76
CA ALA A 30 5.93 -14.23 -16.04
C ALA A 30 4.85 -14.54 -15.01
N ASP A 31 5.16 -14.40 -13.72
CA ASP A 31 4.20 -14.58 -12.63
C ASP A 31 3.05 -13.58 -12.73
N TYR A 32 3.33 -12.33 -13.08
CA TYR A 32 2.30 -11.32 -13.32
C TYR A 32 1.30 -11.76 -14.41
N LYS A 33 1.79 -12.30 -15.53
CA LYS A 33 0.92 -12.79 -16.61
C LYS A 33 0.09 -13.99 -16.17
N THR A 34 0.72 -14.95 -15.50
CA THR A 34 0.05 -16.15 -14.97
C THR A 34 -1.04 -15.77 -13.98
N GLU A 35 -0.72 -14.90 -13.04
CA GLU A 35 -1.64 -14.47 -11.99
C GLU A 35 -2.78 -13.62 -12.54
N LYS A 36 -2.52 -12.80 -13.57
CA LYS A 36 -3.57 -12.09 -14.30
C LYS A 36 -4.58 -13.05 -14.94
N ALA A 37 -4.09 -14.16 -15.53
CA ALA A 37 -4.95 -15.19 -16.08
C ALA A 37 -5.75 -15.91 -14.99
N ARG A 38 -5.12 -16.20 -13.84
CA ARG A 38 -5.78 -16.78 -12.66
C ARG A 38 -6.90 -15.90 -12.14
N ILE A 39 -6.68 -14.59 -12.01
CA ILE A 39 -7.72 -13.62 -11.60
C ILE A 39 -8.92 -13.66 -12.55
N SER A 40 -8.68 -13.67 -13.87
CA SER A 40 -9.75 -13.74 -14.86
C SER A 40 -10.53 -15.06 -14.77
N ALA A 41 -9.84 -16.18 -14.56
CA ALA A 41 -10.47 -17.48 -14.35
C ALA A 41 -11.31 -17.51 -13.07
N SER A 42 -10.78 -16.99 -11.96
CA SER A 42 -11.53 -16.86 -10.70
C SER A 42 -12.75 -15.96 -10.85
N TYR A 43 -12.65 -14.82 -11.54
CA TYR A 43 -13.80 -13.96 -11.82
C TYR A 43 -14.90 -14.69 -12.61
N LYS A 44 -14.51 -15.45 -13.65
CA LYS A 44 -15.47 -16.27 -14.41
C LYS A 44 -16.15 -17.31 -13.52
N ALA A 45 -15.39 -18.01 -12.68
CA ALA A 45 -15.92 -18.99 -11.74
C ALA A 45 -16.87 -18.36 -10.71
N ASP A 46 -16.50 -17.22 -10.13
CA ASP A 46 -17.31 -16.49 -9.16
C ASP A 46 -18.64 -16.04 -9.80
N LYS A 47 -18.62 -15.51 -11.04
CA LYS A 47 -19.86 -15.18 -11.78
C LYS A 47 -20.75 -16.38 -12.04
N LEU A 48 -20.17 -17.52 -12.37
CA LEU A 48 -20.93 -18.76 -12.59
C LEU A 48 -21.58 -19.22 -11.29
N ALA A 49 -20.86 -19.15 -10.17
CA ALA A 49 -21.41 -19.43 -8.85
C ALA A 49 -22.59 -18.49 -8.52
N CYS A 50 -22.56 -17.24 -8.99
CA CYS A 50 -23.68 -16.32 -8.79
C CYS A 50 -24.98 -16.74 -9.50
N ALA A 51 -24.95 -17.70 -10.42
CA ALA A 51 -26.14 -18.17 -11.13
C ALA A 51 -27.16 -18.87 -10.21
N SER A 52 -26.73 -19.38 -9.05
CA SER A 52 -27.63 -20.00 -8.07
C SER A 52 -28.49 -19.00 -7.28
N PHE A 53 -28.20 -17.69 -7.40
CA PHE A 53 -28.97 -16.64 -6.74
C PHE A 53 -29.97 -15.97 -7.70
N SER A 54 -30.94 -15.26 -7.13
CA SER A 54 -31.96 -14.51 -7.86
C SER A 54 -32.10 -13.07 -7.32
N ALA A 55 -32.69 -12.19 -8.14
CA ALA A 55 -32.96 -10.79 -7.80
C ALA A 55 -31.72 -10.07 -7.19
N ASN A 56 -31.93 -9.26 -6.15
CA ASN A 56 -30.85 -8.48 -5.53
C ASN A 56 -29.71 -9.37 -5.00
N ALA A 57 -29.98 -10.59 -4.53
CA ALA A 57 -28.92 -11.49 -4.07
C ALA A 57 -27.96 -11.85 -5.23
N LYS A 58 -28.50 -12.03 -6.44
CA LYS A 58 -27.69 -12.22 -7.64
C LYS A 58 -26.88 -10.98 -7.98
N ASP A 59 -27.49 -9.80 -7.92
CA ASP A 59 -26.80 -8.55 -8.23
C ASP A 59 -25.65 -8.28 -7.25
N VAL A 60 -25.89 -8.48 -5.94
CA VAL A 60 -24.86 -8.38 -4.89
C VAL A 60 -23.71 -9.36 -5.17
N CYS A 61 -24.02 -10.62 -5.45
CA CYS A 61 -23.00 -11.62 -5.77
C CYS A 61 -22.15 -11.20 -6.98
N MET A 62 -22.79 -10.69 -8.03
CA MET A 62 -22.11 -10.24 -9.25
C MET A 62 -21.23 -9.02 -9.00
N GLU A 63 -21.66 -8.08 -8.15
CA GLU A 63 -20.83 -6.95 -7.74
C GLU A 63 -19.68 -7.35 -6.82
N GLU A 64 -19.87 -8.33 -5.92
CA GLU A 64 -18.79 -8.88 -5.09
C GLU A 64 -17.71 -9.57 -5.95
N ALA A 65 -18.12 -10.33 -6.99
CA ALA A 65 -17.20 -10.93 -7.94
C ALA A 65 -16.39 -9.86 -8.71
N LYS A 66 -17.04 -8.79 -9.17
CA LYS A 66 -16.37 -7.66 -9.83
C LYS A 66 -15.43 -6.90 -8.88
N ALA A 67 -15.84 -6.72 -7.62
CA ALA A 67 -15.04 -6.10 -6.58
C ALA A 67 -13.75 -6.88 -6.34
N LYS A 68 -13.87 -8.20 -6.17
CA LYS A 68 -12.73 -9.11 -6.00
C LYS A 68 -11.76 -9.05 -7.19
N GLU A 69 -12.27 -9.07 -8.43
CA GLU A 69 -11.44 -8.94 -9.63
C GLU A 69 -10.68 -7.61 -9.66
N LYS A 70 -11.37 -6.48 -9.44
CA LYS A 70 -10.77 -5.14 -9.46
C LYS A 70 -9.67 -4.99 -8.40
N VAL A 71 -9.94 -5.45 -7.19
CA VAL A 71 -8.98 -5.40 -6.07
C VAL A 71 -7.78 -6.30 -6.37
N ALA A 72 -8.01 -7.54 -6.83
CA ALA A 72 -6.93 -8.47 -7.16
C ALA A 72 -6.02 -7.92 -8.28
N HIS A 73 -6.57 -7.27 -9.31
CA HIS A 73 -5.75 -6.62 -10.34
C HIS A 73 -4.93 -5.45 -9.81
N ALA A 74 -5.48 -4.65 -8.90
CA ALA A 74 -4.74 -3.57 -8.27
C ALA A 74 -3.61 -4.10 -7.37
N GLU A 75 -3.89 -5.13 -6.57
CA GLU A 75 -2.92 -5.80 -5.71
C GLU A 75 -1.82 -6.44 -6.55
N LEU A 76 -2.17 -7.17 -7.61
CA LEU A 76 -1.22 -7.76 -8.53
C LEU A 76 -0.29 -6.71 -9.15
N LYS A 77 -0.82 -5.55 -9.55
CA LYS A 77 -0.01 -4.44 -10.07
C LYS A 77 0.95 -3.90 -9.02
N PHE A 78 0.49 -3.74 -7.78
CA PHE A 78 1.36 -3.32 -6.68
C PHE A 78 2.44 -4.36 -6.38
N SER A 79 2.10 -5.65 -6.33
CA SER A 79 3.08 -6.73 -6.14
C SER A 79 4.13 -6.79 -7.24
N HIS A 80 3.81 -6.38 -8.48
CA HIS A 80 4.77 -6.32 -9.57
C HIS A 80 5.60 -5.04 -9.59
N SER A 81 5.05 -3.91 -9.17
CA SER A 81 5.75 -2.62 -9.26
C SER A 81 6.48 -2.22 -7.98
N GLY A 82 6.00 -2.64 -6.82
CA GLY A 82 6.45 -2.19 -5.49
C GLY A 82 6.21 -0.70 -5.22
N LYS A 83 5.52 0.02 -6.13
CA LYS A 83 5.41 1.49 -6.06
C LYS A 83 4.34 1.90 -5.04
N ALA A 84 4.67 2.82 -4.15
CA ALA A 84 3.71 3.42 -3.21
C ALA A 84 2.47 4.00 -3.93
N SER A 85 2.63 4.55 -5.14
CA SER A 85 1.49 5.05 -5.93
C SER A 85 0.53 3.95 -6.40
N ASP A 86 1.01 2.71 -6.61
CA ASP A 86 0.17 1.57 -6.90
C ASP A 86 -0.45 0.99 -5.62
N GLN A 87 0.23 1.07 -4.47
CA GLN A 87 -0.38 0.79 -3.16
C GLN A 87 -1.58 1.71 -2.88
N THR A 88 -1.46 3.02 -3.15
CA THR A 88 -2.59 3.94 -3.06
C THR A 88 -3.74 3.53 -3.98
N LYS A 89 -3.46 2.98 -5.17
CA LYS A 89 -4.50 2.48 -6.09
C LYS A 89 -5.20 1.23 -5.53
N VAL A 90 -4.49 0.36 -4.83
CA VAL A 90 -5.10 -0.78 -4.10
C VAL A 90 -6.12 -0.27 -3.10
N LEU A 91 -5.73 0.69 -2.25
CA LEU A 91 -6.62 1.26 -1.23
C LEU A 91 -7.86 1.91 -1.87
N LYS A 92 -7.67 2.67 -2.95
CA LYS A 92 -8.79 3.28 -3.70
C LYS A 92 -9.69 2.23 -4.36
N ALA A 93 -9.13 1.16 -4.91
CA ALA A 93 -9.89 0.07 -5.51
C ALA A 93 -10.75 -0.64 -4.45
N LYS A 94 -10.19 -0.89 -3.25
CA LYS A 94 -10.93 -1.46 -2.12
C LYS A 94 -12.09 -0.56 -1.69
N ALA A 95 -11.83 0.73 -1.45
CA ALA A 95 -12.86 1.70 -1.04
C ALA A 95 -14.04 1.75 -2.02
N LYS A 96 -13.74 1.96 -3.31
CA LYS A 96 -14.76 2.05 -4.37
C LYS A 96 -15.53 0.75 -4.54
N SER A 97 -14.85 -0.38 -4.51
CA SER A 97 -15.49 -1.68 -4.70
C SER A 97 -16.41 -2.03 -3.53
N SER A 98 -15.99 -1.73 -2.29
CA SER A 98 -16.83 -1.88 -1.11
C SER A 98 -18.07 -0.98 -1.18
N TYR A 99 -17.95 0.25 -1.68
CA TYR A 99 -19.09 1.14 -1.89
C TYR A 99 -20.10 0.57 -2.89
N GLU A 100 -19.65 0.11 -4.06
CA GLU A 100 -20.57 -0.44 -5.07
C GLU A 100 -21.31 -1.69 -4.55
N VAL A 101 -20.61 -2.58 -3.83
CA VAL A 101 -21.24 -3.74 -3.17
C VAL A 101 -22.26 -3.28 -2.11
N ALA A 102 -21.89 -2.32 -1.26
CA ALA A 102 -22.80 -1.80 -0.23
C ALA A 102 -24.04 -1.13 -0.84
N LYS A 103 -23.86 -0.37 -1.92
CA LYS A 103 -24.93 0.26 -2.68
C LYS A 103 -25.89 -0.78 -3.27
N GLU A 104 -25.37 -1.90 -3.77
CA GLU A 104 -26.18 -3.02 -4.24
C GLU A 104 -26.98 -3.64 -3.08
N LYS A 105 -26.34 -3.88 -1.93
CA LYS A 105 -27.00 -4.37 -0.71
C LYS A 105 -28.09 -3.42 -0.20
N CYS A 106 -27.94 -2.11 -0.38
CA CYS A 106 -28.96 -1.14 -0.01
C CYS A 106 -30.23 -1.21 -0.86
N LYS A 107 -30.22 -1.85 -2.04
CA LYS A 107 -31.39 -1.84 -2.93
C LYS A 107 -32.60 -2.62 -2.41
N VAL A 108 -32.42 -3.51 -1.42
CA VAL A 108 -33.54 -4.20 -0.75
C VAL A 108 -34.36 -3.27 0.13
N LYS A 109 -33.82 -2.11 0.49
CA LYS A 109 -34.48 -1.09 1.31
C LYS A 109 -35.30 -0.16 0.41
N ALA A 110 -36.23 0.57 1.00
CA ALA A 110 -37.06 1.56 0.31
C ALA A 110 -37.14 2.88 1.09
N GLY A 111 -37.55 3.95 0.41
CA GLY A 111 -37.72 5.27 1.01
C GLY A 111 -36.47 5.78 1.73
N ASN A 112 -36.68 6.42 2.88
CA ASN A 112 -35.61 7.00 3.69
C ASN A 112 -34.53 5.99 4.10
N ASP A 113 -34.90 4.74 4.38
CA ASP A 113 -33.94 3.71 4.81
C ASP A 113 -32.92 3.38 3.72
N LYS A 114 -33.36 3.42 2.45
CA LYS A 114 -32.44 3.25 1.31
C LYS A 114 -31.50 4.44 1.19
N ASP A 115 -32.02 5.65 1.32
CA ASP A 115 -31.22 6.87 1.21
C ASP A 115 -30.17 6.97 2.31
N VAL A 116 -30.54 6.65 3.55
CA VAL A 116 -29.62 6.57 4.69
C VAL A 116 -28.54 5.51 4.41
N CYS A 117 -28.93 4.30 4.01
CA CYS A 117 -27.97 3.22 3.70
C CYS A 117 -26.94 3.63 2.63
N VAL A 118 -27.39 4.26 1.54
CA VAL A 118 -26.48 4.70 0.47
C VAL A 118 -25.58 5.85 0.94
N LYS A 119 -26.09 6.77 1.77
CA LYS A 119 -25.28 7.86 2.35
C LYS A 119 -24.21 7.33 3.30
N GLU A 120 -24.55 6.38 4.17
CA GLU A 120 -23.60 5.71 5.06
C GLU A 120 -22.49 4.99 4.26
N ALA A 121 -22.87 4.21 3.24
CA ALA A 121 -21.91 3.56 2.36
C ALA A 121 -20.96 4.57 1.68
N LYS A 122 -21.49 5.71 1.24
CA LYS A 122 -20.70 6.79 0.62
C LYS A 122 -19.80 7.51 1.63
N ALA A 123 -20.24 7.67 2.87
CA ALA A 123 -19.42 8.24 3.95
C ALA A 123 -18.20 7.35 4.23
N ILE A 124 -18.41 6.03 4.30
CA ILE A 124 -17.32 5.04 4.45
C ILE A 124 -16.35 5.11 3.27
N GLU A 125 -16.86 5.17 2.03
CA GLU A 125 -16.01 5.34 0.83
C GLU A 125 -15.16 6.61 0.93
N THR A 126 -15.80 7.73 1.28
CA THR A 126 -15.14 9.04 1.36
C THR A 126 -14.04 9.04 2.40
N ALA A 127 -14.29 8.48 3.58
CA ALA A 127 -13.28 8.33 4.63
C ALA A 127 -12.11 7.47 4.15
N ALA A 128 -12.38 6.29 3.57
CA ALA A 128 -11.32 5.41 3.07
C ALA A 128 -10.50 6.03 1.92
N LEU A 129 -11.14 6.83 1.05
CA LEU A 129 -10.44 7.59 0.00
C LEU A 129 -9.58 8.71 0.58
N ALA A 130 -10.04 9.38 1.62
CA ALA A 130 -9.26 10.40 2.33
C ALA A 130 -8.00 9.79 2.96
N ASP A 131 -8.14 8.68 3.69
CA ASP A 131 -7.04 7.95 4.30
C ASP A 131 -6.01 7.48 3.26
N ALA A 132 -6.48 6.92 2.14
CA ALA A 132 -5.61 6.53 1.04
C ALA A 132 -4.82 7.71 0.44
N ASN A 133 -5.39 8.91 0.42
CA ASN A 133 -4.72 10.11 -0.08
C ASN A 133 -3.77 10.73 0.95
N LEU A 134 -4.06 10.64 2.26
CA LEU A 134 -3.17 11.13 3.31
C LEU A 134 -1.82 10.44 3.26
N GLY A 135 -1.78 9.12 3.09
CA GLY A 135 -0.52 8.38 2.91
C GLY A 135 0.32 8.91 1.75
N LYS A 136 -0.32 9.21 0.61
CA LYS A 136 0.35 9.81 -0.55
C LYS A 136 0.94 11.20 -0.25
N GLN A 137 0.23 12.03 0.53
CA GLN A 137 0.71 13.35 0.91
C GLN A 137 1.89 13.26 1.88
N ILE A 138 1.85 12.34 2.84
CA ILE A 138 2.96 12.07 3.76
C ILE A 138 4.21 11.63 2.99
N ASP A 139 4.07 10.71 2.03
CA ASP A 139 5.19 10.26 1.20
C ASP A 139 5.79 11.39 0.36
N LYS A 140 4.96 12.28 -0.17
CA LYS A 140 5.42 13.48 -0.87
C LYS A 140 6.19 14.40 0.08
N ALA A 141 5.61 14.73 1.24
CA ALA A 141 6.25 15.60 2.22
C ALA A 141 7.61 15.05 2.69
N LYS A 142 7.72 13.73 2.90
CA LYS A 142 9.01 13.08 3.23
C LYS A 142 10.06 13.23 2.12
N LYS A 143 9.66 13.12 0.85
CA LYS A 143 10.56 13.30 -0.29
C LYS A 143 11.01 14.74 -0.46
N ASP A 144 10.07 15.69 -0.33
CA ASP A 144 10.36 17.12 -0.41
C ASP A 144 11.34 17.50 0.72
N ALA A 145 11.08 17.05 1.96
CA ALA A 145 11.98 17.28 3.10
C ALA A 145 13.38 16.66 2.90
N ALA A 146 13.47 15.46 2.33
CA ALA A 146 14.75 14.83 2.02
C ALA A 146 15.55 15.61 0.96
N ALA A 147 14.87 16.16 -0.05
CA ALA A 147 15.49 17.01 -1.06
C ALA A 147 16.00 18.32 -0.44
N ASP A 148 15.20 18.97 0.41
CA ASP A 148 15.60 20.20 1.11
C ASP A 148 16.83 19.98 2.00
N ILE A 149 16.88 18.86 2.73
CA ILE A 149 18.05 18.46 3.55
C ILE A 149 19.27 18.23 2.66
N ASN A 150 19.11 17.56 1.52
CA ASN A 150 20.20 17.31 0.57
C ASN A 150 20.77 18.62 0.02
N ASP A 151 19.89 19.57 -0.33
CA ASP A 151 20.26 20.89 -0.84
C ASP A 151 20.96 21.74 0.21
N ALA A 152 20.49 21.71 1.47
CA ALA A 152 21.15 22.38 2.58
C ALA A 152 22.56 21.79 2.84
N ASN A 153 22.69 20.46 2.85
CA ASN A 153 23.97 19.79 3.03
C ASN A 153 24.96 20.07 1.88
N TYR A 154 24.47 20.12 0.63
CA TYR A 154 25.28 20.53 -0.51
C TYR A 154 25.80 21.95 -0.36
N LYS A 155 24.95 22.91 0.03
CA LYS A 155 25.38 24.30 0.32
C LYS A 155 26.46 24.33 1.40
N VAL A 156 26.27 23.63 2.52
CA VAL A 156 27.29 23.53 3.58
C VAL A 156 28.59 22.91 3.07
N ALA A 157 28.53 21.92 2.17
CA ALA A 157 29.72 21.32 1.58
C ALA A 157 30.48 22.32 0.67
N LEU A 158 29.76 23.15 -0.10
CA LEU A 158 30.37 24.22 -0.89
C LEU A 158 31.06 25.26 0.00
N GLU A 159 30.39 25.73 1.07
CA GLU A 159 30.97 26.68 2.03
C GLU A 159 32.26 26.12 2.67
N LYS A 160 32.32 24.81 2.95
CA LYS A 160 33.55 24.16 3.43
C LYS A 160 34.68 24.18 2.39
N CYS A 161 34.35 24.08 1.09
CA CYS A 161 35.34 24.18 0.02
C CYS A 161 35.88 25.60 -0.16
N ASP A 162 35.17 26.63 0.30
CA ASP A 162 35.58 28.04 0.14
C ASP A 162 36.82 28.41 0.95
N ALA A 163 37.16 27.62 1.97
CA ALA A 163 38.43 27.76 2.70
C ALA A 163 39.66 27.34 1.87
N LEU A 164 39.47 26.73 0.69
CA LEU A 164 40.52 26.29 -0.22
C LEU A 164 40.71 27.30 -1.36
N ALA A 165 41.83 27.18 -2.09
CA ALA A 165 42.09 27.98 -3.29
C ALA A 165 42.68 27.11 -4.41
N GLY A 166 42.48 27.54 -5.66
CA GLY A 166 43.00 26.86 -6.85
C GLY A 166 42.47 25.43 -7.01
N GLN A 167 43.30 24.55 -7.56
CA GLN A 167 42.94 23.17 -7.90
C GLN A 167 42.34 22.35 -6.70
N PRO A 168 42.81 22.50 -5.45
CA PRO A 168 42.14 21.91 -4.29
C PRO A 168 40.67 22.32 -4.12
N LYS A 169 40.34 23.60 -4.33
CA LYS A 169 38.96 24.10 -4.27
C LYS A 169 38.11 23.50 -5.37
N ASP A 170 38.61 23.52 -6.61
CA ASP A 170 37.90 22.98 -7.77
C ASP A 170 37.58 21.49 -7.58
N SER A 171 38.56 20.74 -7.05
CA SER A 171 38.41 19.31 -6.75
C SER A 171 37.39 19.08 -5.63
N CYS A 172 37.39 19.91 -4.59
CA CYS A 172 36.42 19.85 -3.49
C CYS A 172 34.98 20.10 -3.99
N VAL A 173 34.76 21.13 -4.80
CA VAL A 173 33.44 21.44 -5.37
C VAL A 173 32.96 20.33 -6.30
N ALA A 174 33.83 19.77 -7.13
CA ALA A 174 33.49 18.64 -8.00
C ALA A 174 33.10 17.38 -7.19
N ALA A 175 33.81 17.11 -6.10
CA ALA A 175 33.48 16.03 -5.18
C ALA A 175 32.12 16.26 -4.51
N ALA A 176 31.82 17.48 -4.06
CA ALA A 176 30.53 17.82 -3.48
C ALA A 176 29.37 17.63 -4.47
N LYS A 177 29.51 18.11 -5.72
CA LYS A 177 28.51 17.87 -6.78
C LYS A 177 28.23 16.39 -7.00
N THR A 178 29.30 15.59 -7.05
CA THR A 178 29.20 14.14 -7.20
C THR A 178 28.50 13.49 -6.00
N LEU A 179 28.88 13.86 -4.78
CA LEU A 179 28.33 13.31 -3.53
C LEU A 179 26.84 13.58 -3.37
N PHE A 180 26.40 14.79 -3.74
CA PHE A 180 25.01 15.22 -3.58
C PHE A 180 24.15 15.09 -4.86
N ALA A 181 24.73 14.53 -5.92
CA ALA A 181 24.12 14.37 -7.25
C ALA A 181 23.53 15.69 -7.81
N LYS A 182 24.33 16.76 -7.78
CA LYS A 182 23.99 18.13 -8.24
C LYS A 182 24.71 18.54 -9.52
#